data_AF-E6K646-F1
#
_entry.id   AF-E6K646-F1
#
_cell.length_a   1.000
_cell.length_b   1.000
_cell.length_c   1.000
_cell.angle_alpha   90.00
_cell.angle_beta   90.00
_cell.angle_gamma   90.00
#
_symmetry.space_group_name_H-M   'P 1'
#
loop_
_entity.id
_entity.type
_entity.pdbx_description
1 polymer ?
#
loop_
_entity_poly.entity_id
_entity_poly.type
_entity_poly.pdbx_seq_one_letter_code
_entity_poly.pdbx_strand_id
1 'polypeptide(L)'
;MLQTKSGKTLRVEAVDAPFSFSALHYSASDLYHADHDFKLPKTDYTILSIDCAVMGLGNSSCGPGVLKKYAIDKKRSHTLRLVVYE
;
A
#
# COMPACT_ATOMS: atom_id res chain seq x y z
N MET A 1 -1.18 5.90 -12.13
CA MET A 1 -0.34 6.93 -12.78
C MET A 1 -0.10 8.02 -11.76
N LEU A 2 1.16 8.35 -11.51
CA LEU A 2 1.58 9.49 -10.68
C LEU A 2 2.18 10.53 -11.62
N GLN A 3 1.86 11.80 -11.42
CA GLN A 3 2.36 12.89 -12.25
C GLN A 3 2.83 14.05 -11.38
N THR A 4 4.01 14.58 -11.70
CA THR A 4 4.53 15.77 -11.04
C THR A 4 3.86 17.03 -11.61
N LYS A 5 3.94 18.16 -10.89
CA LYS A 5 3.51 19.47 -11.41
C LYS A 5 4.23 19.87 -12.71
N SER A 6 5.45 19.38 -12.92
CA SER A 6 6.23 19.61 -14.14
C SER A 6 5.87 18.68 -15.30
N GLY A 7 4.88 17.78 -15.14
CA GLY A 7 4.39 16.89 -16.18
C GLY A 7 5.13 15.56 -16.30
N LYS A 8 6.20 15.32 -15.51
CA LYS A 8 6.87 14.01 -15.47
C LYS A 8 5.91 12.97 -14.89
N THR A 9 5.88 11.79 -15.48
CA THR A 9 4.88 10.76 -15.17
C THR A 9 5.56 9.47 -14.76
N LEU A 10 4.95 8.73 -13.83
CA LEU A 10 5.24 7.33 -13.55
C LEU A 10 3.95 6.54 -13.71
N ARG A 11 3.91 5.59 -14.63
CA ARG A 11 2.78 4.68 -14.82
C ARG A 11 3.22 3.27 -14.44
N VAL A 12 2.48 2.65 -13.52
CA VAL A 12 2.67 1.26 -13.13
C VAL A 12 1.42 0.49 -13.50
N GLU A 13 1.60 -0.62 -14.20
CA GLU A 13 0.50 -1.46 -14.67
C GLU A 13 0.69 -2.90 -14.25
N ALA A 14 -0.42 -3.54 -13.89
CA ALA A 14 -0.43 -4.97 -13.63
C ALA A 14 -0.40 -5.73 -14.95
N VAL A 15 0.45 -6.76 -15.03
CA VAL A 15 0.51 -7.63 -16.22
C VAL A 15 -0.62 -8.66 -16.19
N ASP A 16 -0.86 -9.27 -15.02
CA ASP A 16 -1.76 -10.44 -14.94
C ASP A 16 -2.96 -10.22 -14.02
N ALA A 17 -2.70 -9.84 -12.78
CA ALA A 17 -3.72 -9.72 -11.74
C ALA A 17 -3.65 -8.33 -11.11
N PRO A 18 -4.80 -7.73 -10.74
CA PRO A 18 -4.83 -6.47 -10.01
C PRO A 18 -4.00 -6.53 -8.73
N PHE A 19 -3.41 -5.39 -8.36
CA PHE A 19 -2.67 -5.20 -7.11
C PHE A 19 -3.28 -4.04 -6.32
N SER A 20 -2.96 -3.99 -5.02
CA SER A 20 -3.30 -2.85 -4.18
C SER A 20 -2.13 -1.89 -4.12
N PHE A 21 -2.40 -0.59 -4.04
CA PHE A 21 -1.35 0.41 -3.91
C PHE A 21 -1.80 1.59 -3.05
N SER A 22 -0.81 2.34 -2.54
CA SER A 22 -1.01 3.66 -1.94
C SER A 22 0.11 4.60 -2.39
N ALA A 23 -0.19 5.90 -2.46
CA ALA A 23 0.79 6.93 -2.79
C ALA A 23 0.61 8.08 -1.79
N LEU A 24 1.43 8.09 -0.75
CA LEU A 24 1.27 8.98 0.41
C LEU A 24 2.54 9.79 0.66
N HIS A 25 2.42 10.88 1.41
CA HIS A 25 3.56 11.60 1.97
C HIS A 25 4.04 11.01 3.30
N TYR A 26 3.66 9.78 3.64
CA TYR A 26 4.03 9.14 4.90
C TYR A 26 4.30 7.67 4.64
N SER A 27 5.35 7.12 5.27
CA SER A 27 5.60 5.68 5.26
C SER A 27 4.61 4.97 6.18
N ALA A 28 4.46 3.65 6.01
CA ALA A 28 3.69 2.84 6.95
C ALA A 28 4.25 2.94 8.38
N SER A 29 5.57 3.10 8.52
CA SER A 29 6.21 3.32 9.83
C SER A 29 5.83 4.68 10.42
N ASP A 30 5.79 5.74 9.62
CA ASP A 30 5.41 7.08 10.11
C ASP A 30 3.98 7.08 10.64
N LEU A 31 3.05 6.48 9.88
CA LEU A 31 1.64 6.34 10.25
C LEU A 31 1.45 5.47 11.49
N TYR A 32 2.29 4.45 11.69
CA TYR A 32 2.22 3.57 12.86
C TYR A 32 2.64 4.27 14.15
N HIS A 33 3.66 5.13 14.10
CA HIS A 33 4.23 5.77 15.28
C HIS A 33 3.57 7.11 15.64
N ALA A 34 2.86 7.75 14.70
CA ALA A 34 2.14 8.99 14.97
C ALA A 34 0.81 8.70 15.67
N ASP A 35 0.66 9.20 16.90
CA ASP A 35 -0.59 9.12 17.66
C ASP A 35 -1.61 10.21 17.26
N HIS A 36 -1.15 11.27 16.58
CA HIS A 36 -1.94 12.38 16.04
C HIS A 36 -1.35 12.83 14.70
N ASP A 37 -2.22 13.31 13.80
CA ASP A 37 -1.88 13.72 12.44
C ASP A 37 -0.81 14.82 12.38
N PHE A 38 -0.86 15.82 13.27
CA PHE A 38 0.10 16.92 13.30
C PHE A 38 1.52 16.50 13.71
N LYS A 39 1.70 15.27 14.24
CA LYS A 39 3.00 14.71 14.57
C LYS A 39 3.65 13.96 13.40
N LEU A 40 2.94 13.79 12.29
CA LEU A 40 3.49 13.16 11.10
C LEU A 40 4.67 13.99 10.54
N PRO A 41 5.75 13.34 10.08
CA PRO A 41 6.91 14.05 9.56
C PRO A 41 6.57 14.77 8.25
N LYS A 42 7.19 15.92 8.03
CA LYS A 42 7.15 16.58 6.72
C LYS A 42 8.11 15.86 5.77
N THR A 43 7.67 15.62 4.54
CA THR A 43 8.50 15.04 3.48
C THR A 43 8.15 15.65 2.13
N ASP A 44 9.17 15.82 1.28
CA ASP A 44 9.00 16.23 -0.11
C ASP A 44 8.76 15.02 -1.04
N TYR A 45 8.87 13.81 -0.50
CA TYR A 45 8.72 12.57 -1.27
C TYR A 45 7.28 12.09 -1.31
N THR A 46 6.92 11.40 -2.39
CA THR A 46 5.74 10.52 -2.44
C THR A 46 6.23 9.09 -2.27
N ILE A 47 5.69 8.40 -1.27
CA ILE A 47 5.97 7.00 -0.97
C ILE A 47 4.90 6.16 -1.66
N LEU A 48 5.31 5.45 -2.70
CA LEU A 48 4.45 4.52 -3.46
C LEU A 48 4.65 3.10 -2.90
N SER A 49 3.62 2.58 -2.24
CA SER A 49 3.55 1.17 -1.82
C SER A 49 2.76 0.37 -2.86
N ILE A 50 3.30 -0.77 -3.27
CA ILE A 50 2.68 -1.67 -4.25
C ILE A 50 2.64 -3.08 -3.66
N ASP A 51 1.45 -3.55 -3.33
CA ASP A 51 1.24 -4.76 -2.56
C ASP A 51 0.64 -5.88 -3.41
N CYS A 52 1.31 -7.03 -3.43
CA CYS A 52 0.81 -8.23 -4.09
C CYS A 52 -0.40 -8.84 -3.36
N ALA A 53 -0.50 -8.63 -2.06
CA ALA A 53 -1.58 -9.12 -1.21
C ALA A 53 -1.73 -8.20 0.00
N VAL A 54 -2.98 -7.98 0.42
CA VAL A 54 -3.32 -7.18 1.61
C VAL A 54 -4.18 -8.03 2.53
N MET A 55 -3.86 -8.00 3.82
CA MET A 55 -4.63 -8.72 4.83
C MET A 55 -5.92 -7.95 5.14
N GLY A 56 -7.04 -8.64 5.26
CA GLY A 56 -8.27 -8.02 5.76
C GLY A 56 -8.08 -7.48 7.18
N LEU A 57 -8.83 -6.44 7.55
CA LEU A 57 -8.71 -5.81 8.88
C LEU A 57 -9.40 -6.62 9.99
N GLY A 58 -10.58 -7.19 9.68
CA GLY A 58 -11.46 -7.78 10.70
C GLY A 58 -11.99 -6.71 11.67
N ASN A 59 -12.50 -7.15 12.82
CA ASN A 59 -13.04 -6.28 13.87
C ASN A 59 -12.29 -6.49 15.19
N SER A 60 -10.98 -6.75 15.12
CA SER A 60 -10.16 -7.20 16.26
C SER A 60 -10.03 -6.18 17.40
N SER A 61 -10.50 -4.94 17.23
CA SER A 61 -10.58 -3.95 18.31
C SER A 61 -11.65 -4.30 19.33
N CYS A 62 -12.80 -4.83 18.90
CA CYS A 62 -13.89 -5.30 19.75
C CYS A 62 -14.80 -6.25 18.95
N GLY A 63 -14.34 -7.49 18.74
CA GLY A 63 -15.05 -8.45 17.92
C GLY A 63 -14.14 -9.50 17.30
N PRO A 64 -14.65 -10.25 16.30
CA PRO A 64 -13.89 -11.31 15.65
C PRO A 64 -12.68 -10.78 14.87
N GLY A 65 -11.62 -11.58 14.85
CA GLY A 65 -10.47 -11.35 13.99
C GLY A 65 -10.77 -11.52 12.50
N VAL A 66 -9.72 -11.48 11.69
CA VAL A 66 -9.81 -11.64 10.24
C VAL A 66 -10.35 -13.03 9.90
N LEU A 67 -11.41 -13.11 9.08
CA LEU A 67 -11.92 -14.38 8.58
C LEU A 67 -10.86 -15.07 7.71
N LYS A 68 -10.76 -16.40 7.78
CA LYS A 68 -9.75 -17.19 7.04
C LYS A 68 -9.68 -16.88 5.53
N LYS A 69 -10.83 -16.59 4.90
CA LYS A 69 -10.90 -16.23 3.47
C LYS A 69 -10.30 -14.85 3.12
N TYR A 70 -10.06 -13.99 4.11
CA TYR A 70 -9.45 -12.67 3.96
C TYR A 70 -8.06 -12.57 4.62
N ALA A 71 -7.55 -13.68 5.16
CA ALA A 71 -6.20 -13.76 5.70
C ALA A 71 -5.19 -14.07 4.58
N ILE A 72 -3.96 -13.61 4.74
CA ILE A 72 -2.86 -13.99 3.84
C ILE A 72 -2.35 -15.37 4.27
N ASP A 73 -2.43 -16.33 3.36
CA ASP A 73 -1.91 -17.69 3.59
C ASP A 73 -0.38 -17.71 3.42
N LYS A 74 0.33 -17.85 4.54
CA LYS A 74 1.80 -17.91 4.57
C LYS A 74 2.39 -19.10 3.79
N LYS A 75 1.58 -20.12 3.47
CA LYS A 75 2.02 -21.29 2.69
C LYS A 75 1.91 -21.04 1.18
N ARG A 76 1.22 -19.98 0.76
CA ARG A 76 1.02 -19.64 -0.65
C ARG A 76 2.02 -18.58 -1.08
N SER A 77 2.67 -18.79 -2.21
CA SER A 77 3.45 -17.74 -2.86
C SER A 77 2.53 -16.70 -3.49
N HIS A 78 2.85 -15.43 -3.27
CA HIS A 78 2.21 -14.28 -3.89
C HIS A 78 3.20 -13.66 -4.88
N THR A 79 2.83 -13.59 -6.15
CA THR A 79 3.71 -13.08 -7.21
C THR A 79 3.05 -11.90 -7.90
N LEU A 80 3.78 -10.79 -7.93
CA LEU A 80 3.36 -9.58 -8.61
C LEU A 80 4.22 -9.38 -9.86
N ARG A 81 3.56 -9.17 -11.00
CA ARG A 81 4.20 -8.85 -12.27
C ARG A 81 3.67 -7.51 -12.75
N LEU A 82 4.59 -6.57 -12.98
CA LEU A 82 4.28 -5.18 -13.30
C LEU A 82 5.13 -4.72 -14.47
N VAL A 83 4.59 -3.74 -15.20
CA VAL A 83 5.36 -2.91 -16.11
C VAL A 83 5.38 -1.49 -15.55
N VAL A 84 6.55 -0.86 -15.61
CA VAL A 84 6.76 0.52 -15.18
C VAL A 84 7.16 1.35 -16.40
N TYR A 85 6.47 2.46 -16.61
CA TYR A 85 6.76 3.44 -17.65
C TYR A 85 7.10 4.78 -17.01
N GLU A 86 8.10 5.46 -17.57
CA GLU A 86 8.57 6.81 -17.20
C GLU A 86 8.24 7.84 -18.29
#